data_AF-A0A7C4FKI2-F1
#
_entry.id   AF-A0A7C4FKI2-F1
#
_cell.length_a   1.000
_cell.length_b   1.000
_cell.length_c   1.000
_cell.angle_alpha   90.00
_cell.angle_beta   90.00
_cell.angle_gamma   90.00
#
_symmetry.space_group_name_H-M   'P 1'
#
loop_
_entity.id
_entity.type
_entity.pdbx_description
1 polymer ?
#
loop_
_entity_poly.entity_id
_entity_poly.type
_entity_poly.pdbx_seq_one_letter_code
_entity_poly.pdbx_strand_id
1 'polypeptide(L)'
;MSSDRKHGAAGRRPGPGAALATAVFFIAAGMAANRVCAHLLPAFSHDAQIAYAMGATVTIEGLAAVVLVFLFPGWMRNLLNDAGRFADGFGAYFRFLPFFLAMMALYVLLMTAVGLELPVQRIAAEILRIRSFPVMCLVVVTGCVCAPFLEEVIFRGVVHSGLRALLPPAASVTASAVLFAAAHQEPAGYAGLFAIGVLLAILLETHETLWASVGFHAANNICAMATILALKALRFAGPALPSS
;
A
#
# COMPACT_ATOMS: atom_id res chain seq x y z
N MET A 1 -13.48 26.19 15.51
CA MET A 1 -14.85 26.29 14.94
C MET A 1 -14.82 26.71 13.46
N SER A 2 -14.21 25.92 12.57
CA SER A 2 -14.13 26.25 11.13
C SER A 2 -14.34 25.06 10.17
N SER A 3 -14.14 23.79 10.58
CA SER A 3 -14.28 22.65 9.66
C SER A 3 -15.73 22.21 9.40
N ASP A 4 -16.68 22.52 10.28
CA ASP A 4 -18.06 22.02 10.17
C ASP A 4 -18.86 22.62 9.00
N ARG A 5 -18.46 23.77 8.46
CA ARG A 5 -19.23 24.45 7.40
C ARG A 5 -19.04 23.90 5.99
N LYS A 6 -17.99 23.11 5.73
CA LYS A 6 -17.84 22.41 4.42
C LYS A 6 -18.59 21.08 4.37
N HIS A 7 -19.12 20.59 5.49
CA HIS A 7 -19.59 19.21 5.63
C HIS A 7 -21.08 19.03 5.31
N GLY A 8 -21.86 20.11 5.24
CA GLY A 8 -23.32 20.05 5.00
C GLY A 8 -23.74 19.62 3.59
N ALA A 9 -22.84 19.65 2.61
CA ALA A 9 -23.09 19.20 1.23
C ALA A 9 -22.44 17.84 0.90
N ALA A 10 -21.69 17.26 1.83
CA ALA A 10 -21.03 15.98 1.62
C ALA A 10 -22.04 14.85 1.87
N GLY A 11 -22.27 14.00 0.88
CA GLY A 11 -23.11 12.81 1.04
C GLY A 11 -22.68 11.93 2.22
N ARG A 12 -23.51 10.93 2.56
CA ARG A 12 -23.30 10.01 3.70
C ARG A 12 -21.83 9.61 3.85
N ARG A 13 -21.25 9.87 5.02
CA ARG A 13 -19.89 9.46 5.38
C ARG A 13 -19.85 8.03 5.90
N PRO A 14 -18.74 7.31 5.70
CA PRO A 14 -18.54 6.02 6.33
C PRO A 14 -18.51 6.18 7.85
N GLY A 15 -19.32 5.37 8.53
CA GLY A 15 -19.29 5.26 9.98
C GLY A 15 -18.30 4.18 10.45
N PRO A 16 -18.17 3.99 11.76
CA PRO A 16 -17.20 3.07 12.34
C PRO A 16 -17.45 1.60 11.98
N GLY A 17 -18.73 1.21 11.89
CA GLY A 17 -19.10 -0.13 11.44
C GLY A 17 -18.66 -0.40 9.99
N ALA A 18 -18.73 0.60 9.12
CA ALA A 18 -18.22 0.48 7.74
C ALA A 18 -16.69 0.39 7.73
N ALA A 19 -15.99 1.20 8.53
CA ALA A 19 -14.54 1.12 8.66
C ALA A 19 -14.07 -0.27 9.14
N LEU A 20 -14.69 -0.81 10.19
CA LEU A 20 -14.35 -2.13 10.72
C LEU A 20 -14.68 -3.23 9.70
N ALA A 21 -15.87 -3.21 9.11
CA ALA A 21 -16.26 -4.20 8.10
C ALA A 21 -15.30 -4.20 6.90
N THR A 22 -14.91 -3.02 6.40
CA THR A 22 -13.95 -2.88 5.30
C THR A 22 -12.57 -3.41 5.68
N ALA A 23 -12.04 -3.04 6.86
CA ALA A 23 -10.73 -3.51 7.30
C ALA A 23 -10.71 -5.03 7.50
N VAL A 24 -11.74 -5.60 8.13
CA VAL A 24 -11.88 -7.05 8.34
C VAL A 24 -12.01 -7.78 7.01
N PHE A 25 -12.86 -7.29 6.10
CA PHE A 25 -13.00 -7.85 4.76
C PHE A 25 -11.66 -7.89 4.04
N PHE A 26 -10.91 -6.79 4.04
CA PHE A 26 -9.66 -6.70 3.31
C PHE A 26 -8.60 -7.66 3.86
N ILE A 27 -8.42 -7.69 5.19
CA ILE A 27 -7.51 -8.63 5.84
C ILE A 27 -7.91 -10.07 5.52
N ALA A 28 -9.18 -10.42 5.73
CA ALA A 28 -9.68 -11.78 5.52
C ALA A 28 -9.59 -12.21 4.04
N ALA A 29 -9.93 -11.32 3.11
CA ALA A 29 -9.82 -11.58 1.68
C ALA A 29 -8.37 -11.80 1.26
N GLY A 30 -7.42 -11.01 1.79
CA GLY A 30 -5.98 -11.24 1.60
C GLY A 30 -5.53 -12.61 2.13
N MET A 31 -5.94 -12.99 3.35
CA MET A 31 -5.62 -14.31 3.91
C MET A 31 -6.18 -15.44 3.03
N ALA A 32 -7.43 -15.30 2.59
CA ALA A 32 -8.11 -16.29 1.78
C ALA A 32 -7.46 -16.41 0.40
N ALA A 33 -7.18 -15.30 -0.27
CA ALA A 33 -6.50 -15.26 -1.57
C ALA A 33 -5.12 -15.94 -1.48
N ASN A 34 -4.33 -15.62 -0.45
CA ASN A 34 -3.04 -16.25 -0.22
C ASN A 34 -3.15 -17.77 -0.03
N ARG A 35 -4.13 -18.25 0.73
CA ARG A 35 -4.37 -19.70 0.92
C ARG A 35 -4.82 -20.40 -0.36
N VAL A 36 -5.75 -19.80 -1.09
CA VAL A 36 -6.24 -20.33 -2.37
C VAL A 36 -5.09 -20.43 -3.37
N CYS A 37 -4.28 -19.38 -3.49
CA CYS A 37 -3.10 -19.36 -4.33
C CYS A 37 -2.10 -20.47 -3.94
N ALA A 38 -1.83 -20.65 -2.64
CA ALA A 38 -0.93 -21.69 -2.15
C ALA A 38 -1.39 -23.12 -2.48
N HIS A 39 -2.70 -23.37 -2.63
CA HIS A 39 -3.24 -24.68 -2.97
C HIS A 39 -3.37 -24.92 -4.48
N LEU A 40 -3.79 -23.90 -5.25
CA LEU A 40 -4.12 -24.06 -6.67
C LEU A 40 -2.93 -23.81 -7.59
N LEU A 41 -2.02 -22.92 -7.20
CA LEU A 41 -0.95 -22.45 -8.06
C LEU A 41 0.37 -23.27 -8.06
N PRO A 42 0.66 -24.24 -7.16
CA PRO A 42 1.94 -24.98 -7.19
C PRO A 42 2.24 -25.70 -8.51
N ALA A 43 1.21 -26.10 -9.27
CA ALA A 43 1.36 -26.75 -10.57
C ALA A 43 1.77 -25.80 -11.71
N PHE A 44 1.68 -24.48 -11.50
CA PHE A 44 1.96 -23.47 -12.51
C PHE A 44 3.41 -22.96 -12.42
N SER A 45 3.92 -22.40 -13.51
CA SER A 45 5.21 -21.70 -13.52
C SER A 45 5.19 -20.52 -12.56
N HIS A 46 6.33 -20.19 -11.94
CA HIS A 46 6.45 -19.07 -11.00
C HIS A 46 5.82 -17.77 -11.51
N ASP A 47 6.15 -17.38 -12.75
CA ASP A 47 5.57 -16.20 -13.41
C ASP A 47 4.04 -16.24 -13.49
N ALA A 48 3.46 -17.41 -13.80
CA ALA A 48 2.01 -17.59 -13.83
C ALA A 48 1.42 -17.48 -12.42
N GLN A 49 2.07 -18.04 -11.40
CA GLN A 49 1.62 -17.90 -10.01
C GLN A 49 1.55 -16.42 -9.60
N ILE A 50 2.57 -15.62 -9.94
CA ILE A 50 2.60 -14.18 -9.67
C ILE A 50 1.50 -13.45 -10.44
N ALA A 51 1.33 -13.75 -11.73
CA ALA A 51 0.31 -13.11 -12.55
C ALA A 51 -1.10 -13.36 -12.00
N TYR A 52 -1.41 -14.60 -11.61
CA TYR A 52 -2.70 -14.95 -11.01
C TYR A 52 -2.89 -14.30 -9.64
N ALA A 53 -1.88 -14.32 -8.77
CA ALA A 53 -1.97 -13.72 -7.44
C ALA A 53 -2.20 -12.19 -7.51
N MET A 54 -1.44 -11.49 -8.35
CA MET A 54 -1.58 -10.05 -8.56
C MET A 54 -2.92 -9.69 -9.20
N GLY A 55 -3.32 -10.45 -10.24
CA GLY A 55 -4.60 -10.27 -10.91
C GLY A 55 -5.80 -10.45 -9.97
N ALA A 56 -5.78 -11.50 -9.15
CA ALA A 56 -6.82 -11.75 -8.16
C ALA A 56 -6.87 -10.65 -7.10
N THR A 57 -5.72 -10.22 -6.58
CA THR A 57 -5.63 -9.15 -5.57
C THR A 57 -6.24 -7.85 -6.10
N VAL A 58 -5.76 -7.35 -7.24
CA VAL A 58 -6.28 -6.10 -7.83
C VAL A 58 -7.76 -6.21 -8.21
N THR A 59 -8.23 -7.39 -8.62
CA THR A 59 -9.66 -7.60 -8.90
C THR A 59 -10.49 -7.47 -7.63
N ILE A 60 -10.09 -8.11 -6.53
CA ILE A 60 -10.78 -8.04 -5.25
C ILE A 60 -10.80 -6.59 -4.73
N GLU A 61 -9.65 -5.91 -4.78
CA GLU A 61 -9.51 -4.52 -4.35
C GLU A 61 -10.33 -3.57 -5.21
N GLY A 62 -10.29 -3.76 -6.54
CA GLY A 62 -11.05 -2.98 -7.51
C GLY A 62 -12.55 -3.11 -7.27
N LEU A 63 -13.05 -4.34 -7.10
CA LEU A 63 -14.46 -4.58 -6.78
C LEU A 63 -14.85 -3.97 -5.43
N ALA A 64 -14.00 -4.11 -4.41
CA ALA A 64 -14.26 -3.50 -3.11
C ALA A 64 -14.30 -1.97 -3.21
N ALA A 65 -13.33 -1.34 -3.87
CA ALA A 65 -13.30 0.11 -4.08
C ALA A 65 -14.54 0.60 -4.84
N VAL A 66 -14.96 -0.11 -5.89
CA VAL A 66 -16.19 0.19 -6.63
C VAL A 66 -17.42 0.13 -5.72
N VAL A 67 -17.57 -0.95 -4.93
CA VAL A 67 -18.67 -1.07 -3.96
C VAL A 67 -18.66 0.10 -2.98
N LEU A 68 -17.51 0.47 -2.44
CA LEU A 68 -17.38 1.58 -1.49
C LEU A 68 -17.72 2.94 -2.12
N VAL A 69 -17.34 3.17 -3.39
CA VAL A 69 -17.75 4.37 -4.14
C VAL A 69 -19.27 4.44 -4.29
N PHE A 70 -19.93 3.30 -4.56
CA PHE A 70 -21.40 3.24 -4.66
C PHE A 70 -22.11 3.39 -3.32
N LEU A 71 -21.53 2.88 -2.22
CA LEU A 71 -22.08 3.05 -0.87
C LEU A 71 -21.93 4.49 -0.35
N PHE A 72 -20.89 5.21 -0.77
CA PHE A 72 -20.55 6.55 -0.28
C PHE A 72 -20.25 7.56 -1.40
N PRO A 73 -21.17 7.79 -2.36
CA PRO A 73 -20.86 8.48 -3.61
C PRO A 73 -20.48 9.95 -3.43
N GLY A 74 -21.24 10.70 -2.60
CA GLY A 74 -20.94 12.11 -2.34
C GLY A 74 -19.66 12.31 -1.51
N TRP A 75 -19.40 11.39 -0.59
CA TRP A 75 -18.17 11.38 0.21
C TRP A 75 -16.95 11.12 -0.67
N MET A 76 -16.99 10.06 -1.47
CA MET A 76 -15.88 9.67 -2.33
C MET A 76 -15.62 10.70 -3.44
N ARG A 77 -16.67 11.32 -3.99
CA ARG A 77 -16.53 12.42 -4.95
C ARG A 77 -15.75 13.60 -4.38
N ASN A 78 -16.02 13.97 -3.12
CA ASN A 78 -15.30 15.07 -2.48
C ASN A 78 -13.84 14.72 -2.23
N LEU A 79 -13.58 13.49 -1.76
CA LEU A 79 -12.23 12.99 -1.51
C LEU A 79 -11.40 12.78 -2.79
N LEU A 80 -12.04 12.44 -3.91
CA LEU A 80 -11.41 12.30 -5.22
C LEU A 80 -11.38 13.63 -5.99
N ASN A 81 -11.74 14.73 -5.34
CA ASN A 81 -11.60 16.06 -5.92
C ASN A 81 -10.14 16.55 -5.83
N ASP A 82 -9.76 17.47 -6.71
CA ASP A 82 -8.42 18.09 -6.75
C ASP A 82 -7.27 17.12 -7.04
N ALA A 83 -7.29 16.52 -8.23
CA ALA A 83 -6.20 15.66 -8.73
C ALA A 83 -4.84 16.36 -8.80
N GLY A 84 -4.80 17.70 -8.79
CA GLY A 84 -3.55 18.47 -8.76
C GLY A 84 -2.70 18.18 -7.53
N ARG A 85 -3.32 17.79 -6.41
CA ARG A 85 -2.63 17.43 -5.16
C ARG A 85 -1.83 16.13 -5.23
N PHE A 86 -1.98 15.36 -6.30
CA PHE A 86 -1.09 14.23 -6.56
C PHE A 86 0.38 14.66 -6.57
N ALA A 87 0.69 15.78 -7.22
CA ALA A 87 2.07 16.30 -7.28
C ALA A 87 2.59 16.73 -5.90
N ASP A 88 1.73 17.29 -5.04
CA ASP A 88 2.11 17.68 -3.68
C ASP A 88 2.50 16.47 -2.83
N GLY A 89 1.70 15.41 -2.91
CA GLY A 89 1.98 14.12 -2.27
C GLY A 89 3.24 13.46 -2.78
N PHE A 90 3.38 13.41 -4.10
CA PHE A 90 4.57 12.86 -4.77
C PHE A 90 5.84 13.62 -4.34
N GLY A 91 5.80 14.95 -4.33
CA GLY A 91 6.90 15.79 -3.85
C GLY A 91 7.12 15.70 -2.33
N ALA A 92 6.08 15.46 -1.54
CA ALA A 92 6.22 15.19 -0.10
C ALA A 92 7.03 13.91 0.16
N TYR A 93 6.86 12.86 -0.64
CA TYR A 93 7.65 11.63 -0.49
C TYR A 93 9.15 11.91 -0.53
N PHE A 94 9.64 12.66 -1.52
CA PHE A 94 11.07 12.98 -1.63
C PHE A 94 11.59 13.85 -0.49
N ARG A 95 10.75 14.69 0.12
CA ARG A 95 11.10 15.44 1.34
C ARG A 95 11.25 14.52 2.56
N PHE A 96 10.46 13.44 2.64
CA PHE A 96 10.55 12.42 3.69
C PHE A 96 11.51 11.27 3.35
N LEU A 97 12.06 11.22 2.13
CA LEU A 97 12.99 10.16 1.72
C LEU A 97 14.20 10.03 2.65
N PRO A 98 14.87 11.12 3.11
CA PRO A 98 15.96 10.99 4.08
C PRO A 98 15.53 10.32 5.39
N PHE A 99 14.30 10.58 5.85
CA PHE A 99 13.74 9.93 7.04
C PHE A 99 13.54 8.43 6.81
N PHE A 100 13.01 8.01 5.66
CA PHE A 100 12.87 6.59 5.34
C PHE A 100 14.21 5.88 5.20
N LEU A 101 15.20 6.52 4.59
CA LEU A 101 16.56 5.99 4.49
C LEU A 101 17.21 5.85 5.87
N ALA A 102 17.03 6.83 6.76
CA ALA A 102 17.52 6.76 8.14
C ALA A 102 16.83 5.64 8.92
N MET A 103 15.51 5.47 8.77
CA MET A 103 14.77 4.38 9.40
C MET A 103 15.22 3.01 8.88
N MET A 104 15.45 2.87 7.58
CA MET A 104 16.01 1.66 6.98
C MET A 104 17.43 1.37 7.50
N ALA A 105 18.29 2.37 7.57
CA ALA A 105 19.65 2.23 8.10
C ALA A 105 19.64 1.82 9.58
N LEU A 106 18.75 2.44 10.38
CA LEU A 106 18.55 2.07 11.78
C LEU A 106 18.05 0.63 11.91
N TYR A 107 17.08 0.23 11.09
CA TYR A 107 16.57 -1.13 11.07
C TYR A 107 17.68 -2.15 10.76
N VAL A 108 18.49 -1.89 9.74
CA VAL A 108 19.64 -2.73 9.37
C VAL A 108 20.65 -2.81 10.51
N LEU A 109 20.97 -1.67 11.13
CA LEU A 109 21.90 -1.61 12.26
C LEU A 109 21.40 -2.43 13.45
N LEU A 110 20.12 -2.30 13.81
CA LEU A 110 19.52 -3.03 14.93
C LEU A 110 19.51 -4.55 14.68
N MET A 111 19.13 -4.99 13.49
CA MET A 111 19.13 -6.42 13.15
C MET A 111 20.55 -6.99 13.19
N THR A 112 21.51 -6.27 12.63
CA THR A 112 22.93 -6.67 12.65
C THR A 112 23.49 -6.71 14.07
N ALA A 113 23.15 -5.73 14.92
CA ALA A 113 23.59 -5.66 16.31
C ALA A 113 23.05 -6.80 17.18
N VAL A 114 21.85 -7.31 16.87
CA VAL A 114 21.24 -8.47 17.55
C VAL A 114 21.67 -9.80 16.88
N GLY A 115 22.46 -9.76 15.82
CA GLY A 115 22.93 -10.94 15.10
C GLY A 115 21.83 -11.65 14.30
N LEU A 116 20.74 -10.96 13.96
CA LEU A 116 19.66 -11.48 13.15
C LEU A 116 19.92 -11.20 11.67
N GLU A 117 19.59 -12.18 10.81
CA GLU A 117 19.60 -11.98 9.37
C GLU A 117 18.56 -10.93 8.97
N LEU A 118 18.91 -10.07 8.03
CA LEU A 118 17.99 -9.08 7.49
C LEU A 118 16.85 -9.80 6.77
N PRO A 119 15.60 -9.70 7.24
CA PRO A 119 14.52 -10.41 6.59
C PRO A 119 14.25 -9.76 5.24
N VAL A 120 14.43 -10.54 4.17
CA VAL A 120 14.04 -10.13 2.83
C VAL A 120 12.53 -10.23 2.76
N GLN A 121 11.86 -9.12 2.44
CA GLN A 121 10.41 -9.14 2.20
C GLN A 121 10.08 -10.17 1.13
N ARG A 122 9.08 -11.02 1.38
CA ARG A 122 8.74 -12.13 0.49
C ARG A 122 8.46 -11.63 -0.92
N ILE A 123 7.70 -10.55 -1.05
CA ILE A 123 7.34 -9.98 -2.35
C ILE A 123 8.57 -9.56 -3.16
N ALA A 124 9.59 -8.98 -2.52
CA ALA A 124 10.81 -8.59 -3.22
C ALA A 124 11.58 -9.82 -3.74
N ALA A 125 11.66 -10.89 -2.94
CA ALA A 125 12.27 -12.14 -3.35
C ALA A 125 11.52 -12.79 -4.54
N GLU A 126 10.19 -12.74 -4.53
CA GLU A 126 9.38 -13.23 -5.64
C GLU A 126 9.58 -12.41 -6.92
N ILE A 127 9.60 -11.07 -6.84
CA ILE A 127 9.81 -10.20 -8.01
C ILE A 127 11.18 -10.44 -8.66
N LEU A 128 12.22 -10.67 -7.84
CA LEU A 128 13.56 -10.98 -8.35
C LEU A 128 13.60 -12.27 -9.19
N ARG A 129 12.66 -13.20 -8.98
CA ARG A 129 12.57 -14.48 -9.68
C ARG A 129 11.77 -14.43 -10.99
N ILE A 130 10.96 -13.39 -11.19
CA ILE A 130 10.14 -13.23 -12.41
C ILE A 130 11.01 -13.20 -13.66
N ARG A 131 10.67 -13.96 -14.70
CA ARG A 131 11.42 -13.98 -15.97
C ARG A 131 10.68 -13.31 -17.12
N SER A 132 9.35 -13.39 -17.12
CA SER A 132 8.47 -12.87 -18.15
C SER A 132 8.35 -11.35 -18.06
N PHE A 133 8.68 -10.68 -19.16
CA PHE A 133 8.53 -9.23 -19.29
C PHE A 133 7.06 -8.77 -19.12
N PRO A 134 6.05 -9.41 -19.76
CA PRO A 134 4.64 -9.09 -19.51
C PRO A 134 4.23 -9.18 -18.04
N VAL A 135 4.69 -10.21 -17.32
CA VAL A 135 4.39 -10.37 -15.89
C VAL A 135 5.09 -9.30 -15.07
N MET A 136 6.32 -8.92 -15.42
CA MET A 136 7.01 -7.80 -14.78
C MET A 136 6.25 -6.48 -14.98
N CYS A 137 5.79 -6.19 -16.20
CA CYS A 137 4.96 -5.01 -16.48
C CYS A 137 3.68 -5.02 -15.67
N LEU A 138 3.00 -6.17 -15.58
CA LEU A 138 1.81 -6.32 -14.75
C LEU A 138 2.11 -5.97 -13.29
N VAL A 139 3.18 -6.51 -12.71
CA VAL A 139 3.58 -6.23 -11.31
C VAL A 139 3.91 -4.76 -11.10
N VAL A 140 4.62 -4.12 -12.04
CA VAL A 140 4.95 -2.68 -11.95
C VAL A 140 3.68 -1.83 -11.99
N VAL A 141 2.79 -2.05 -12.96
CA VAL A 141 1.55 -1.27 -13.08
C VAL A 141 0.65 -1.47 -11.88
N THR A 142 0.46 -2.72 -11.47
CA THR A 142 -0.40 -3.05 -10.33
C THR A 142 0.18 -2.50 -9.02
N GLY A 143 1.45 -2.75 -8.72
CA GLY A 143 2.07 -2.33 -7.47
C GLY A 143 2.36 -0.83 -7.36
N CYS A 144 2.63 -0.14 -8.48
CA CYS A 144 3.00 1.29 -8.44
C CYS A 144 1.84 2.25 -8.75
N VAL A 145 0.74 1.76 -9.33
CA VAL A 145 -0.39 2.62 -9.75
C VAL A 145 -1.71 2.11 -9.20
N CYS A 146 -2.09 0.87 -9.52
CA CYS A 146 -3.40 0.35 -9.12
C CYS A 146 -3.52 0.21 -7.60
N ALA A 147 -2.57 -0.49 -6.96
CA ALA A 147 -2.57 -0.73 -5.52
C ALA A 147 -2.56 0.58 -4.72
N PRO A 148 -1.66 1.57 -4.97
CA PRO A 148 -1.72 2.85 -4.29
C PRO A 148 -3.09 3.53 -4.38
N PHE A 149 -3.71 3.57 -5.56
CA PHE A 149 -5.01 4.19 -5.72
C PHE A 149 -6.13 3.45 -4.97
N LEU A 150 -6.21 2.13 -5.17
CA LEU A 150 -7.26 1.29 -4.59
C LEU A 150 -7.14 1.23 -3.06
N GLU A 151 -5.93 1.06 -2.55
CA GLU A 151 -5.65 1.04 -1.12
C GLU A 151 -5.98 2.38 -0.47
N GLU A 152 -5.68 3.53 -1.09
CA GLU A 152 -6.06 4.82 -0.52
C GLU A 152 -7.59 5.02 -0.49
N VAL A 153 -8.32 4.57 -1.53
CA VAL A 153 -9.79 4.59 -1.52
C VAL A 153 -10.36 3.77 -0.36
N ILE A 154 -9.77 2.59 -0.10
CA ILE A 154 -10.23 1.67 0.94
C ILE A 154 -9.82 2.18 2.33
N PHE A 155 -8.53 2.37 2.56
CA PHE A 155 -7.99 2.69 3.87
C PHE A 155 -8.21 4.14 4.25
N ARG A 156 -7.99 5.10 3.35
CA ARG A 156 -8.10 6.54 3.70
C ARG A 156 -9.53 7.01 3.47
N GLY A 157 -10.11 6.60 2.34
CA GLY A 157 -11.48 6.92 2.00
C GLY A 157 -12.52 6.34 2.98
N VAL A 158 -12.31 5.12 3.51
CA VAL A 158 -13.31 4.47 4.37
C VAL A 158 -12.80 4.12 5.76
N VAL A 159 -11.67 3.42 5.89
CA VAL A 159 -11.21 2.93 7.22
C VAL A 159 -10.84 4.10 8.14
N HIS A 160 -9.86 4.93 7.76
CA HIS A 160 -9.45 6.12 8.51
C HIS A 160 -10.64 7.05 8.76
N SER A 161 -11.41 7.33 7.72
CA SER A 161 -12.53 8.27 7.77
C SER A 161 -13.66 7.81 8.70
N GLY A 162 -13.95 6.50 8.74
CA GLY A 162 -14.92 5.95 9.68
C GLY A 162 -14.38 5.83 11.10
N LEU A 163 -13.08 5.58 11.29
CA LEU A 163 -12.42 5.65 12.61
C LEU A 163 -12.45 7.07 13.17
N ARG A 164 -12.29 8.07 12.31
CA ARG A 164 -12.32 9.49 12.68
C ARG A 164 -13.67 9.95 13.25
N ALA A 165 -14.74 9.20 12.98
CA ALA A 165 -16.05 9.43 13.58
C ALA A 165 -16.14 9.02 15.06
N LEU A 166 -15.19 8.23 15.58
CA LEU A 166 -15.12 7.83 17.00
C LEU A 166 -13.87 8.34 17.72
N LEU A 167 -12.76 8.41 17.00
CA LEU A 167 -11.44 8.63 17.58
C LEU A 167 -10.95 10.06 17.32
N PRO A 168 -10.12 10.62 18.22
CA PRO A 168 -9.40 11.86 17.93
C PRO A 168 -8.43 11.68 16.75
N PRO A 169 -7.97 12.77 16.12
CA PRO A 169 -7.12 12.70 14.92
C PRO A 169 -5.93 11.76 15.06
N ALA A 170 -5.13 11.94 16.13
CA ALA A 170 -3.92 11.14 16.34
C ALA A 170 -4.22 9.64 16.47
N ALA A 171 -5.24 9.27 17.25
CA ALA A 171 -5.64 7.88 17.41
C ALA A 171 -6.20 7.28 16.11
N SER A 172 -6.91 8.06 15.29
CA SER A 172 -7.42 7.62 13.98
C SER A 172 -6.28 7.33 13.01
N VAL A 173 -5.30 8.23 12.94
CA VAL A 173 -4.07 8.08 12.14
C VAL A 173 -3.33 6.81 12.55
N THR A 174 -3.06 6.64 13.85
CA THR A 174 -2.34 5.46 14.35
C THR A 174 -3.12 4.17 14.09
N ALA A 175 -4.40 4.12 14.42
CA ALA A 175 -5.22 2.91 14.25
C ALA A 175 -5.34 2.53 12.76
N SER A 176 -5.58 3.49 11.88
CA SER A 176 -5.64 3.23 10.44
C SER A 176 -4.29 2.76 9.89
N ALA A 177 -3.17 3.30 10.36
CA ALA A 177 -1.84 2.87 9.94
C ALA A 177 -1.51 1.45 10.39
N VAL A 178 -1.94 1.05 11.60
CA VAL A 178 -1.80 -0.33 12.10
C VAL A 178 -2.62 -1.29 11.23
N LEU A 179 -3.89 -0.96 10.94
CA LEU A 179 -4.75 -1.80 10.10
C LEU A 179 -4.19 -1.93 8.68
N PHE A 180 -3.65 -0.85 8.12
CA PHE A 180 -2.97 -0.84 6.83
C PHE A 180 -1.76 -1.79 6.81
N ALA A 181 -0.87 -1.67 7.81
CA ALA A 181 0.29 -2.56 7.91
C ALA A 181 -0.12 -4.03 8.10
N ALA A 182 -1.10 -4.31 8.97
CA ALA A 182 -1.59 -5.65 9.23
C ALA A 182 -2.17 -6.32 7.96
N ALA A 183 -2.88 -5.56 7.14
CA ALA A 183 -3.48 -6.03 5.89
C ALA A 183 -2.46 -6.56 4.87
N HIS A 184 -1.19 -6.12 4.93
CA HIS A 184 -0.15 -6.56 4.02
C HIS A 184 0.42 -7.95 4.34
N GLN A 185 0.17 -8.48 5.54
CA GLN A 185 0.59 -9.83 5.94
C GLN A 185 2.10 -10.12 5.77
N GLU A 186 2.94 -9.08 5.83
CA GLU A 186 4.39 -9.16 5.66
C GLU A 186 5.07 -8.59 6.91
N PRO A 187 5.35 -9.43 7.93
CA PRO A 187 5.94 -8.97 9.19
C PRO A 187 7.24 -8.19 9.02
N ALA A 188 8.08 -8.57 8.04
CA ALA A 188 9.32 -7.87 7.74
C ALA A 188 9.08 -6.42 7.26
N GLY A 189 7.90 -6.15 6.69
CA GLY A 189 7.50 -4.84 6.19
C GLY A 189 6.73 -3.98 7.19
N TYR A 190 6.22 -4.53 8.29
CA TYR A 190 5.25 -3.84 9.16
C TYR A 190 5.73 -2.49 9.70
N ALA A 191 6.99 -2.38 10.13
CA ALA A 191 7.52 -1.10 10.61
C ALA A 191 7.53 -0.03 9.51
N GLY A 192 7.95 -0.40 8.30
CA GLY A 192 7.93 0.48 7.13
C GLY A 192 6.52 0.85 6.72
N LEU A 193 5.63 -0.14 6.62
CA LEU A 193 4.22 0.02 6.25
C LEU A 193 3.43 0.87 7.25
N PHE A 194 3.73 0.74 8.54
CA PHE A 194 3.15 1.59 9.58
C PHE A 194 3.62 3.04 9.41
N ALA A 195 4.92 3.27 9.20
CA ALA A 195 5.48 4.61 9.04
C ALA A 195 4.90 5.36 7.82
N ILE A 196 4.84 4.70 6.65
CA ILE A 196 4.13 5.25 5.49
C ILE A 196 2.64 5.39 5.79
N GLY A 197 2.04 4.42 6.47
CA GLY A 197 0.63 4.42 6.80
C GLY A 197 0.18 5.66 7.57
N VAL A 198 1.01 6.09 8.53
CA VAL A 198 0.84 7.32 9.31
C VAL A 198 0.92 8.55 8.41
N LEU A 199 1.95 8.65 7.55
CA LEU A 199 2.14 9.82 6.67
C LEU A 199 1.00 9.96 5.66
N LEU A 200 0.49 8.85 5.12
CA LEU A 200 -0.65 8.84 4.21
C LEU A 200 -1.94 9.34 4.89
N ALA A 201 -2.19 8.93 6.14
CA ALA A 201 -3.33 9.42 6.91
C ALA A 201 -3.19 10.92 7.26
N ILE A 202 -1.98 11.39 7.58
CA ILE A 202 -1.69 12.81 7.79
C ILE A 202 -1.90 13.62 6.50
N LEU A 203 -1.48 13.10 5.34
CA LEU A 203 -1.70 13.77 4.06
C LEU A 203 -3.18 13.92 3.75
N LEU A 204 -4.00 12.90 4.02
CA LEU A 204 -5.45 13.00 3.92
C LEU A 204 -6.01 14.10 4.84
N GLU A 205 -5.62 14.13 6.11
CA GLU A 205 -6.11 15.12 7.09
C GLU A 205 -5.70 16.57 6.73
N THR A 206 -4.54 16.73 6.08
CA THR A 206 -3.98 18.05 5.73
C THR A 206 -4.50 18.58 4.40
N HIS A 207 -4.68 17.72 3.40
CA HIS A 207 -5.08 18.12 2.06
C HIS A 207 -6.58 17.94 1.80
N GLU A 208 -7.30 17.22 2.65
CA GLU A 208 -8.73 16.89 2.50
C GLU A 208 -9.06 16.19 1.15
N THR A 209 -8.06 15.54 0.53
CA THR A 209 -8.18 14.78 -0.72
C THR A 209 -7.34 13.51 -0.66
N LEU A 210 -7.76 12.47 -1.38
CA LEU A 210 -7.01 11.24 -1.53
C LEU A 210 -5.80 11.42 -2.46
N TRP A 211 -5.82 12.37 -3.38
CA TRP A 211 -4.77 12.48 -4.39
C TRP A 211 -3.39 12.76 -3.82
N ALA A 212 -3.28 13.54 -2.74
CA ALA A 212 -2.02 13.73 -2.03
C ALA A 212 -1.51 12.40 -1.43
N SER A 213 -2.37 11.62 -0.79
CA SER A 213 -1.99 10.31 -0.27
C SER A 213 -1.63 9.34 -1.39
N VAL A 214 -2.40 9.29 -2.47
CA VAL A 214 -2.13 8.44 -3.65
C VAL A 214 -0.78 8.80 -4.28
N GLY A 215 -0.49 10.09 -4.43
CA GLY A 215 0.79 10.55 -4.99
C GLY A 215 1.99 10.16 -4.13
N PHE A 216 1.88 10.31 -2.81
CA PHE A 216 2.92 9.88 -1.87
C PHE A 216 3.11 8.36 -1.90
N HIS A 217 2.01 7.60 -1.88
CA HIS A 217 2.01 6.15 -1.89
C HIS A 217 2.61 5.61 -3.20
N ALA A 218 2.20 6.16 -4.35
CA ALA A 218 2.76 5.81 -5.65
C ALA A 218 4.26 6.11 -5.71
N ALA A 219 4.72 7.27 -5.23
CA ALA A 219 6.14 7.60 -5.18
C ALA A 219 6.94 6.58 -4.36
N ASN A 220 6.42 6.19 -3.19
CA ASN A 220 7.04 5.17 -2.35
C ASN A 220 7.16 3.82 -3.08
N ASN A 221 6.07 3.35 -3.70
CA ASN A 221 6.07 2.07 -4.38
C ASN A 221 6.95 2.07 -5.62
N ILE A 222 6.98 3.19 -6.37
CA ILE A 222 7.88 3.38 -7.50
C ILE A 222 9.35 3.30 -7.05
N CYS A 223 9.72 4.01 -5.98
CA CYS A 223 11.09 3.97 -5.47
C CYS A 223 11.48 2.56 -4.99
N ALA A 224 10.60 1.88 -4.24
CA ALA A 224 10.84 0.51 -3.80
C ALA A 224 10.97 -0.47 -4.99
N MET A 225 10.07 -0.38 -5.97
CA MET A 225 10.11 -1.19 -7.19
C MET A 225 11.37 -0.91 -8.01
N ALA A 226 11.76 0.36 -8.16
CA ALA A 226 12.98 0.75 -8.86
C ALA A 226 14.23 0.15 -8.18
N THR A 227 14.28 0.12 -6.85
CA THR A 227 15.37 -0.57 -6.12
C THR A 227 15.39 -2.06 -6.43
N ILE A 228 14.24 -2.75 -6.43
CA ILE A 228 14.17 -4.18 -6.75
C ILE A 228 14.61 -4.45 -8.19
N LEU A 229 14.17 -3.63 -9.15
CA LEU A 229 14.55 -3.77 -10.56
C LEU A 229 16.04 -3.48 -10.78
N ALA A 230 16.61 -2.49 -10.08
CA ALA A 230 18.05 -2.23 -10.11
C ALA A 230 18.85 -3.42 -9.56
N LEU A 231 18.44 -3.99 -8.42
CA LEU A 231 19.05 -5.19 -7.86
C LEU A 231 18.96 -6.38 -8.81
N LYS A 232 17.82 -6.55 -9.48
CA LYS A 232 17.62 -7.58 -10.51
C LYS A 232 18.62 -7.39 -11.65
N ALA A 233 18.74 -6.18 -12.20
CA ALA A 233 19.66 -5.87 -13.29
C ALA A 233 21.13 -6.13 -12.90
N LEU A 234 21.55 -5.73 -11.69
CA LEU A 234 22.90 -5.98 -11.19
C LEU A 234 23.21 -7.48 -11.04
N ARG A 235 22.23 -8.30 -10.64
CA ARG A 235 22.40 -9.77 -10.58
C ARG A 235 22.59 -10.40 -11.97
N PHE A 236 21.95 -9.85 -13.00
CA PHE A 236 22.15 -10.31 -14.39
C PHE A 236 23.43 -9.76 -15.03
N ALA A 237 23.91 -8.60 -14.59
CA ALA A 237 25.14 -7.97 -15.08
C ALA A 237 26.42 -8.43 -14.34
N GLY A 238 26.29 -9.19 -13.25
CA GLY A 238 27.43 -9.71 -12.50
C GLY A 238 28.26 -10.70 -13.33
N PRO A 239 29.59 -10.80 -13.10
CA PRO A 239 30.43 -11.74 -13.83
C PRO A 239 29.94 -13.16 -13.60
N ALA A 240 29.91 -13.97 -14.67
CA ALA A 240 29.71 -15.41 -14.55
C ALA A 240 30.75 -15.93 -13.56
N LEU A 241 30.31 -16.49 -12.43
CA LEU A 241 31.21 -17.16 -11.50
C LEU A 241 31.98 -18.22 -12.31
N PRO A 242 33.32 -18.27 -12.23
CA PRO A 242 34.07 -19.31 -12.89
C PRO A 242 33.54 -20.66 -12.40
N SER A 243 33.16 -21.52 -13.34
CA SER A 243 32.79 -22.90 -13.06
C SER A 243 34.01 -23.62 -12.48
N SER A 244 34.01 -23.84 -11.17
CA SER A 244 34.90 -24.78 -10.48
C SER A 244 34.30 -26.18 -10.50
#